data_AF-A0A267MNP8-F1
#
_entry.id   AF-A0A267MNP8-F1
#
_cell.length_a   1.000
_cell.length_b   1.000
_cell.length_c   1.000
_cell.angle_alpha   90.00
_cell.angle_beta   90.00
_cell.angle_gamma   90.00
#
_symmetry.space_group_name_H-M   'P 1'
#
loop_
_entity.id
_entity.type
_entity.pdbx_description
1 polymer ?
#
loop_
_entity_poly.entity_id
_entity_poly.type
_entity_poly.pdbx_seq_one_letter_code
_entity_poly.pdbx_strand_id
1 'polypeptide(L)'
;MKMNKKKKIVIFLALSIILFGLYSMFNTNLRVADESVTDQEIYISKDAQCLPSSGNIANGANVIEHEGYKYYIDFAIGNRLVRESGNQIDQLTSGNINNFVLYDNKIFYLKMDGKLFKIKLLNIDNMKDRELVNTPQPYVYVHRGILYYFNDNNILISYDFESKQINKVASNMYNVNNGYPLFKDNYIYFLNPLNDNKIYRVNINEGKYEKIDEVAGFKINGDDKKLYVYKDRYAYSLNYDGSDKELLMDEVAYNLIVGKNYIFWNLQGDRVVKQDKEKLTRKILDLKIAGQRIGVAEDKFLYGNIIDIPYMKEVDMSKKTVKNIDWDKSRILAAKDRVFYYNEDDSLNSFDLDTMQSKNYNKNGIRKILGFNDNVIYHDNDENYKQLYMTDLNSGTTKIIANDDPFIRRVTNDGIYYEKNLGEGKKVIKKLSLDGSKNIEVANGYYQFIVDDWLYYEKAEGLYRIKEGKSEQRIIDHKVNKKAKYKEGIIYSEDSSLYKVNYDGSNSEKILDIKEPMIFEVFGSSIYYLKKKNREDD
;
A
#
# COMPACT_ATOMS: atom_id res chain seq x y z
N MET A 1 -36.09 56.93 12.55
CA MET A 1 -36.54 55.68 13.23
C MET A 1 -35.40 55.12 14.07
N LYS A 2 -35.55 55.03 15.40
CA LYS A 2 -34.55 54.38 16.28
C LYS A 2 -34.69 52.86 16.14
N MET A 3 -33.73 52.23 15.50
CA MET A 3 -33.71 50.78 15.29
C MET A 3 -33.25 50.07 16.57
N ASN A 4 -34.06 49.12 17.06
CA ASN A 4 -33.80 48.32 18.26
C ASN A 4 -32.44 47.57 18.14
N LYS A 5 -31.69 47.52 19.25
CA LYS A 5 -30.37 46.88 19.40
C LYS A 5 -30.30 45.44 18.83
N LYS A 6 -31.37 44.65 18.94
CA LYS A 6 -31.47 43.31 18.35
C LYS A 6 -31.46 43.31 16.81
N LYS A 7 -32.12 44.28 16.16
CA LYS A 7 -32.09 44.42 14.69
C LYS A 7 -30.71 44.85 14.19
N LYS A 8 -29.96 45.65 14.95
CA LYS A 8 -28.58 46.01 14.61
C LYS A 8 -27.65 44.80 14.62
N ILE A 9 -27.80 43.90 15.59
CA ILE A 9 -26.96 42.68 15.70
C ILE A 9 -27.24 41.72 14.54
N VAL A 10 -28.51 41.53 14.16
CA VAL A 10 -28.88 40.65 13.03
C VAL A 10 -28.36 41.19 11.70
N ILE A 11 -28.45 42.51 11.47
CA ILE A 11 -27.92 43.15 10.26
C ILE A 11 -26.39 43.07 10.22
N PHE A 12 -25.72 43.23 11.35
CA PHE A 12 -24.26 43.13 11.43
C PHE A 12 -23.78 41.70 11.15
N LEU A 13 -24.46 40.68 11.68
CA LEU A 13 -24.18 39.27 11.37
C LEU A 13 -24.44 38.92 9.90
N ALA A 14 -25.53 39.42 9.32
CA ALA A 14 -25.84 39.20 7.90
C ALA A 14 -24.79 39.85 6.98
N LEU A 15 -24.35 41.08 7.29
CA LEU A 15 -23.28 41.77 6.53
C LEU A 15 -21.93 41.08 6.69
N SER A 16 -21.64 40.52 7.86
CA SER A 16 -20.38 39.78 8.12
C SER A 16 -20.30 38.51 7.28
N ILE A 17 -21.42 37.80 7.11
CA ILE A 17 -21.51 36.58 6.29
C ILE A 17 -21.36 36.91 4.80
N ILE A 18 -21.94 38.03 4.33
CA ILE A 18 -21.82 38.50 2.94
C ILE A 18 -20.38 38.96 2.64
N LEU A 19 -19.72 39.67 3.57
CA LEU A 19 -18.32 40.08 3.41
C LEU A 19 -17.37 38.88 3.41
N PHE A 20 -17.64 37.84 4.21
CA PHE A 20 -16.84 36.62 4.23
C PHE A 20 -17.00 35.80 2.93
N GLY A 21 -18.21 35.79 2.35
CA GLY A 21 -18.48 35.19 1.04
C GLY A 21 -17.75 35.90 -0.10
N LEU A 22 -17.75 37.23 -0.12
CA LEU A 22 -17.08 38.04 -1.15
C LEU A 22 -15.54 38.00 -1.05
N TYR A 23 -14.98 37.87 0.16
CA TYR A 23 -13.53 37.72 0.35
C TYR A 23 -13.00 36.39 -0.20
N SER A 24 -13.83 35.34 -0.27
CA SER A 24 -13.45 34.04 -0.84
C SER A 24 -13.43 34.01 -2.37
N MET A 25 -13.98 35.02 -3.05
CA MET A 25 -14.13 35.05 -4.52
C MET A 25 -13.04 35.83 -5.26
N PHE A 26 -12.13 36.52 -4.55
CA PHE A 26 -11.05 37.30 -5.17
C PHE A 26 -9.70 36.98 -4.55
N ASN A 27 -9.02 35.96 -5.10
CA ASN A 27 -7.56 35.92 -5.18
C ASN A 27 -7.11 34.85 -6.18
N THR A 28 -7.07 35.24 -7.45
CA THR A 28 -6.30 34.56 -8.50
C THR A 28 -5.42 35.58 -9.22
N ASN A 29 -4.24 35.08 -9.62
CA ASN A 29 -3.23 35.65 -10.51
C ASN A 29 -2.04 36.37 -9.87
N LEU A 30 -0.91 35.64 -9.85
CA LEU A 30 0.40 36.23 -10.08
C LEU A 30 1.22 35.27 -10.96
N ARG A 31 1.45 35.71 -12.21
CA ARG A 31 2.43 35.17 -13.15
C ARG A 31 3.81 35.72 -12.77
N VAL A 32 4.84 34.88 -12.76
CA VAL A 32 6.22 35.29 -13.04
C VAL A 32 6.90 34.24 -13.92
N ALA A 33 7.77 34.74 -14.77
CA ALA A 33 8.32 34.16 -15.99
C ALA A 33 9.45 33.13 -15.77
N ASP A 34 9.72 32.49 -16.91
CA ASP A 34 10.77 31.56 -17.30
C ASP A 34 12.20 32.02 -16.95
N GLU A 35 13.08 31.06 -16.66
CA GLU A 35 14.46 31.03 -17.18
C GLU A 35 15.11 29.65 -16.91
N SER A 36 15.78 29.16 -17.94
CA SER A 36 16.36 27.83 -18.13
C SER A 36 17.71 27.65 -17.45
N VAL A 37 17.98 26.44 -16.92
CA VAL A 37 19.35 25.90 -16.81
C VAL A 37 19.30 24.38 -17.05
N THR A 38 20.27 23.93 -17.85
CA THR A 38 20.47 22.66 -18.54
C THR A 38 20.96 21.51 -17.67
N ASP A 39 20.65 20.29 -18.15
CA ASP A 39 21.28 18.98 -17.96
C ASP A 39 22.38 18.85 -16.89
N GLN A 40 22.10 18.03 -15.88
CA GLN A 40 23.14 17.29 -15.14
C GLN A 40 22.71 15.83 -14.98
N GLU A 41 23.45 14.95 -15.63
CA GLU A 41 23.39 13.50 -15.44
C GLU A 41 23.72 13.16 -13.98
N ILE A 42 22.89 12.31 -13.35
CA ILE A 42 23.14 11.81 -12.00
C ILE A 42 23.43 10.31 -12.06
N TYR A 43 24.64 9.95 -11.63
CA TYR A 43 25.07 8.57 -11.41
C TYR A 43 24.43 8.01 -10.13
N ILE A 44 23.73 6.89 -10.25
CA ILE A 44 23.36 6.03 -9.12
C ILE A 44 24.60 5.22 -8.74
N SER A 45 25.15 5.45 -7.55
CA SER A 45 26.24 4.65 -7.00
C SER A 45 25.77 3.22 -6.77
N LYS A 46 26.40 2.26 -7.45
CA LYS A 46 26.24 0.81 -7.23
C LYS A 46 26.65 0.35 -5.81
N ASP A 47 27.26 1.22 -5.01
CA ASP A 47 27.86 0.88 -3.71
C ASP A 47 27.19 1.59 -2.52
N ALA A 48 26.05 2.26 -2.72
CA ALA A 48 25.26 2.75 -1.60
C ALA A 48 24.55 1.58 -0.93
N GLN A 49 25.22 0.95 0.04
CA GLN A 49 24.54 0.24 1.12
C GLN A 49 23.44 1.17 1.63
N CYS A 50 22.18 0.90 1.26
CA CYS A 50 21.02 1.47 1.94
C CYS A 50 21.07 0.94 3.36
N LEU A 51 21.90 1.57 4.20
CA LEU A 51 21.95 1.31 5.61
C LEU A 51 20.52 1.52 6.12
N PRO A 52 19.91 0.53 6.79
CA PRO A 52 18.61 0.67 7.45
C PRO A 52 18.55 1.82 8.46
N SER A 53 19.64 2.55 8.66
CA SER A 53 19.79 3.64 9.61
C SER A 53 19.37 5.02 9.06
N SER A 54 19.33 5.27 7.74
CA SER A 54 18.88 6.58 7.20
C SER A 54 17.50 6.49 6.55
N GLY A 55 16.42 6.78 7.29
CA GLY A 55 15.08 6.95 6.70
C GLY A 55 13.98 6.04 7.25
N ASN A 56 13.39 6.43 8.38
CA ASN A 56 12.25 5.75 9.02
C ASN A 56 11.03 5.49 8.10
N ILE A 57 10.82 4.22 7.70
CA ILE A 57 9.51 3.67 7.30
C ILE A 57 9.14 2.47 8.20
N ALA A 58 9.40 2.60 9.49
CA ALA A 58 8.94 1.63 10.49
C ALA A 58 7.46 1.87 10.88
N ASN A 59 6.60 1.90 9.87
CA ASN A 59 5.21 1.45 9.94
C ASN A 59 5.03 0.19 9.07
N GLY A 60 6.08 -0.62 8.95
CA GLY A 60 6.05 -1.87 8.19
C GLY A 60 6.00 -1.69 6.67
N ALA A 61 6.51 -0.58 6.11
CA ALA A 61 6.50 -0.35 4.67
C ALA A 61 7.91 -0.05 4.13
N ASN A 62 8.93 -0.74 4.66
CA ASN A 62 10.26 -0.70 4.07
C ASN A 62 10.18 -1.27 2.64
N VAL A 63 10.57 -0.47 1.65
CA VAL A 63 10.94 -0.98 0.32
C VAL A 63 12.47 -0.94 0.28
N ILE A 64 13.09 -2.10 0.15
CA ILE A 64 14.55 -2.22 0.06
C ILE A 64 14.88 -2.77 -1.32
N GLU A 65 15.74 -2.08 -2.07
CA GLU A 65 16.27 -2.58 -3.33
C GLU A 65 17.60 -3.30 -3.09
N HIS A 66 17.73 -4.53 -3.60
CA HIS A 66 18.96 -5.32 -3.53
C HIS A 66 19.03 -6.31 -4.70
N GLU A 67 20.16 -6.32 -5.39
CA GLU A 67 20.43 -7.21 -6.53
C GLU A 67 19.33 -7.23 -7.60
N GLY A 68 18.73 -6.06 -7.89
CA GLY A 68 17.67 -5.93 -8.89
C GLY A 68 16.28 -6.39 -8.45
N TYR A 69 16.10 -6.68 -7.15
CA TYR A 69 14.81 -6.97 -6.54
C TYR A 69 14.38 -5.84 -5.59
N LYS A 70 13.07 -5.58 -5.56
CA LYS A 70 12.41 -4.75 -4.52
C LYS A 70 11.82 -5.67 -3.46
N TYR A 71 12.26 -5.54 -2.22
CA TYR A 71 11.74 -6.27 -1.07
C TYR A 71 10.80 -5.37 -0.28
N TYR A 72 9.60 -5.84 0.05
CA TYR A 72 8.64 -5.06 0.83
C TYR A 72 7.59 -5.92 1.53
N ILE A 73 6.90 -5.33 2.51
CA ILE A 73 5.76 -5.95 3.17
C ILE A 73 4.50 -5.62 2.37
N ASP A 74 3.88 -6.64 1.79
CA ASP A 74 2.63 -6.50 1.07
C ASP A 74 1.43 -6.66 2.04
N PHE A 75 0.79 -5.54 2.33
CA PHE A 75 -0.41 -5.45 3.16
C PHE A 75 -1.63 -6.10 2.52
N ALA A 76 -1.71 -6.15 1.18
CA ALA A 76 -2.84 -6.74 0.47
C ALA A 76 -2.94 -8.26 0.67
N ILE A 77 -1.81 -8.91 0.96
CA ILE A 77 -1.75 -10.36 1.23
C ILE A 77 -1.56 -10.68 2.72
N GLY A 78 -1.85 -9.73 3.60
CA GLY A 78 -1.81 -9.92 5.05
C GLY A 78 -0.42 -9.70 5.66
N ASN A 79 0.24 -8.60 5.25
CA ASN A 79 1.55 -8.15 5.72
C ASN A 79 2.64 -9.21 5.55
N ARG A 80 2.75 -9.80 4.36
CA ARG A 80 3.79 -10.79 4.09
C ARG A 80 4.96 -10.12 3.42
N LEU A 81 6.16 -10.63 3.67
CA LEU A 81 7.33 -10.21 2.94
C LEU A 81 7.26 -10.78 1.52
N VAL A 82 7.44 -9.91 0.53
CA VAL A 82 7.57 -10.28 -0.87
C VAL A 82 8.87 -9.70 -1.43
N ARG A 83 9.34 -10.28 -2.53
CA ARG A 83 10.29 -9.61 -3.43
C ARG A 83 9.69 -9.51 -4.82
N GLU A 84 10.04 -8.46 -5.53
CA GLU A 84 9.55 -8.14 -6.86
C GLU A 84 10.71 -7.88 -7.81
N SER A 85 10.64 -8.44 -9.02
CA SER A 85 11.52 -8.10 -10.14
C SER A 85 10.71 -8.06 -11.43
N GLY A 86 10.53 -6.86 -11.98
CA GLY A 86 9.58 -6.63 -13.07
C GLY A 86 8.17 -7.09 -12.69
N ASN A 87 7.59 -7.96 -13.52
CA ASN A 87 6.22 -8.47 -13.29
C ASN A 87 6.15 -9.70 -12.35
N GLN A 88 7.28 -10.17 -11.84
CA GLN A 88 7.31 -11.34 -10.96
C GLN A 88 7.33 -10.90 -9.50
N ILE A 89 6.36 -11.39 -8.72
CA ILE A 89 6.28 -11.18 -7.27
C ILE A 89 6.39 -12.55 -6.59
N ASP A 90 7.45 -12.76 -5.81
CA ASP A 90 7.63 -13.95 -5.00
C ASP A 90 7.30 -13.65 -3.53
N GLN A 91 6.40 -14.43 -2.94
CA GLN A 91 6.13 -14.36 -1.50
C GLN A 91 7.23 -15.09 -0.72
N LEU A 92 7.95 -14.37 0.15
CA LEU A 92 9.09 -14.91 0.89
C LEU A 92 8.73 -15.52 2.25
N THR A 93 7.63 -15.07 2.87
CA THR A 93 7.24 -15.54 4.21
C THR A 93 5.81 -16.08 4.24
N SER A 94 5.59 -17.14 5.01
CA SER A 94 4.25 -17.63 5.35
C SER A 94 3.76 -16.97 6.65
N GLY A 95 2.99 -15.89 6.53
CA GLY A 95 2.33 -15.22 7.66
C GLY A 95 2.67 -13.73 7.78
N ASN A 96 1.95 -13.07 8.70
CA ASN A 96 2.07 -11.64 8.98
C ASN A 96 3.41 -11.34 9.64
N ILE A 97 4.14 -10.39 9.06
CA ILE A 97 5.37 -9.85 9.60
C ILE A 97 5.17 -8.35 9.89
N ASN A 98 5.85 -7.85 10.93
CA ASN A 98 5.73 -6.46 11.32
C ASN A 98 6.80 -5.58 10.65
N ASN A 99 8.03 -6.09 10.58
CA ASN A 99 9.19 -5.37 10.08
C ASN A 99 10.22 -6.37 9.56
N PHE A 100 11.08 -5.92 8.65
CA PHE A 100 12.23 -6.66 8.17
C PHE A 100 13.41 -5.73 7.89
N VAL A 101 14.61 -6.30 7.97
CA VAL A 101 15.87 -5.69 7.57
C VAL A 101 16.62 -6.67 6.69
N LEU A 102 17.22 -6.14 5.63
CA LEU A 102 18.05 -6.87 4.68
C LEU A 102 19.52 -6.53 4.96
N TYR A 103 20.37 -7.54 5.02
CA TYR A 103 21.82 -7.38 5.10
C TYR A 103 22.48 -8.50 4.31
N ASP A 104 23.17 -8.14 3.21
CA ASP A 104 23.73 -9.14 2.29
C ASP A 104 22.58 -10.08 1.81
N ASN A 105 22.81 -11.37 1.57
CA ASN A 105 21.76 -12.32 1.19
C ASN A 105 20.91 -12.86 2.36
N LYS A 106 20.72 -12.04 3.40
CA LYS A 106 20.01 -12.41 4.62
C LYS A 106 18.93 -11.40 4.96
N ILE A 107 17.76 -11.92 5.31
CA ILE A 107 16.60 -11.13 5.76
C ILE A 107 16.32 -11.49 7.20
N PHE A 108 16.34 -10.49 8.07
CA PHE A 108 15.88 -10.61 9.45
C PHE A 108 14.51 -9.99 9.53
N TYR A 109 13.53 -10.74 9.99
CA TYR A 109 12.15 -10.26 10.04
C TYR A 109 11.47 -10.64 11.34
N LEU A 110 10.51 -9.81 11.73
CA LEU A 110 9.75 -9.98 12.95
C LEU A 110 8.40 -10.60 12.62
N LYS A 111 8.22 -11.86 13.00
CA LYS A 111 6.95 -12.56 12.91
C LYS A 111 6.17 -12.38 14.20
N MET A 112 4.92 -11.96 14.10
CA MET A 112 4.03 -11.89 15.27
C MET A 112 3.51 -13.29 15.60
N ASP A 113 3.71 -13.74 16.83
CA ASP A 113 3.23 -15.03 17.35
C ASP A 113 2.52 -14.80 18.69
N GLY A 114 1.20 -14.58 18.61
CA GLY A 114 0.40 -14.14 19.76
C GLY A 114 0.79 -12.73 20.23
N LYS A 115 1.26 -12.61 21.47
CA LYS A 115 1.69 -11.34 22.09
C LYS A 115 3.19 -11.06 21.96
N LEU A 116 3.95 -12.00 21.40
CA LEU A 116 5.40 -11.89 21.28
C LEU A 116 5.80 -11.77 19.81
N PHE A 117 6.97 -11.17 19.59
CA PHE A 117 7.62 -11.17 18.29
C PHE A 117 8.73 -12.22 18.26
N LYS A 118 8.86 -12.87 17.11
CA LYS A 118 9.94 -13.81 16.83
C LYS A 118 10.83 -13.20 15.78
N ILE A 119 12.11 -13.02 16.11
CA ILE A 119 13.12 -12.66 15.12
C ILE A 119 13.47 -13.93 14.35
N LYS A 120 13.19 -13.91 13.06
CA LYS A 120 13.54 -14.97 12.13
C LYS A 120 14.59 -14.49 11.16
N LEU A 121 15.48 -15.40 10.80
CA LEU A 121 16.47 -15.23 9.74
C LEU A 121 16.06 -16.07 8.55
N LEU A 122 15.82 -15.43 7.42
CA LEU A 122 15.61 -16.04 6.11
C LEU A 122 16.89 -15.85 5.27
N ASN A 123 17.41 -16.95 4.73
CA ASN A 123 18.48 -16.93 3.73
C ASN A 123 17.85 -16.89 2.33
N ILE A 124 18.23 -15.90 1.51
CA ILE A 124 17.62 -15.67 0.20
C ILE A 124 17.99 -16.77 -0.79
N ASP A 125 19.21 -17.32 -0.71
CA ASP A 125 19.73 -18.30 -1.68
C ASP A 125 18.97 -19.64 -1.62
N ASN A 126 18.56 -20.07 -0.42
CA ASN A 126 17.90 -21.35 -0.23
C ASN A 126 16.45 -21.24 0.28
N MET A 127 15.97 -20.02 0.50
CA MET A 127 14.61 -19.71 0.96
C MET A 127 14.22 -20.42 2.27
N LYS A 128 15.21 -20.80 3.10
CA LYS A 128 14.97 -21.41 4.41
C LYS A 128 15.06 -20.34 5.47
N ASP A 129 14.04 -20.30 6.33
CA ASP A 129 14.06 -19.49 7.52
C ASP A 129 14.35 -20.33 8.78
N ARG A 130 14.85 -19.67 9.82
CA ARG A 130 14.98 -20.23 11.16
C ARG A 130 14.70 -19.18 12.21
N GLU A 131 14.19 -19.59 13.35
CA GLU A 131 14.05 -18.73 14.54
C GLU A 131 15.45 -18.41 15.09
N LEU A 132 15.71 -17.14 15.38
CA LEU A 132 16.93 -16.70 16.07
C LEU A 132 16.66 -16.43 17.54
N VAL A 133 15.70 -15.55 17.83
CA VAL A 133 15.42 -15.07 19.18
C VAL A 133 13.94 -14.70 19.33
N ASN A 134 13.39 -14.91 20.51
CA ASN A 134 12.07 -14.41 20.92
C ASN A 134 12.25 -13.07 21.66
N THR A 135 11.46 -12.07 21.28
CA THR A 135 11.49 -10.72 21.88
C THR A 135 10.07 -10.15 21.99
N PRO A 136 9.75 -9.36 23.02
CA PRO A 136 8.47 -8.66 23.07
C PRO A 136 8.49 -7.38 22.24
N GLN A 137 9.64 -6.95 21.72
CA GLN A 137 9.79 -5.65 21.05
C GLN A 137 9.75 -5.79 19.52
N PRO A 138 9.02 -4.92 18.81
CA PRO A 138 8.81 -5.03 17.36
C PRO A 138 9.96 -4.43 16.53
N TYR A 139 11.20 -4.44 17.03
CA TYR A 139 12.30 -3.75 16.36
C TYR A 139 13.59 -4.55 16.28
N VAL A 140 14.15 -4.57 15.06
CA VAL A 140 15.43 -5.18 14.71
C VAL A 140 16.24 -4.23 13.83
N TYR A 141 17.55 -4.24 14.02
CA TYR A 141 18.50 -3.42 13.27
C TYR A 141 19.69 -4.27 12.89
N VAL A 142 20.31 -4.01 11.75
CA VAL A 142 21.60 -4.62 11.40
C VAL A 142 22.61 -3.53 11.11
N HIS A 143 23.77 -3.63 11.76
CA HIS A 143 24.88 -2.72 11.55
C HIS A 143 26.18 -3.51 11.59
N ARG A 144 26.96 -3.45 10.50
CA ARG A 144 28.26 -4.12 10.35
C ARG A 144 28.25 -5.61 10.71
N GLY A 145 27.27 -6.35 10.18
CA GLY A 145 27.19 -7.81 10.39
C GLY A 145 26.74 -8.21 11.80
N ILE A 146 26.18 -7.27 12.57
CA ILE A 146 25.63 -7.52 13.90
C ILE A 146 24.16 -7.13 13.89
N LEU A 147 23.29 -8.04 14.34
CA LEU A 147 21.89 -7.77 14.60
C LEU A 147 21.73 -7.17 15.99
N TYR A 148 21.01 -6.06 16.09
CA TYR A 148 20.65 -5.41 17.34
C TYR A 148 19.15 -5.49 17.56
N TYR A 149 18.74 -5.82 18.78
CA TYR A 149 17.34 -5.89 19.18
C TYR A 149 17.20 -5.59 20.68
N PHE A 150 15.99 -5.26 21.12
CA PHE A 150 15.68 -5.06 22.53
C PHE A 150 15.05 -6.32 23.11
N ASN A 151 15.39 -6.70 24.33
CA ASN A 151 14.72 -7.77 25.07
C ASN A 151 13.59 -7.23 25.96
N ASP A 152 12.95 -8.10 26.77
CA ASP A 152 11.86 -7.72 27.68
C ASP A 152 12.21 -6.68 28.74
N ASN A 153 13.50 -6.51 29.03
CA ASN A 153 13.99 -5.58 30.03
C ASN A 153 14.47 -4.26 29.41
N ASN A 154 14.13 -3.97 28.16
CA ASN A 154 14.65 -2.81 27.41
C ASN A 154 16.19 -2.73 27.42
N ILE A 155 16.83 -3.90 27.40
CA ILE A 155 18.27 -4.02 27.24
C ILE A 155 18.52 -4.19 25.75
N LEU A 156 19.42 -3.36 25.21
CA LEU A 156 19.90 -3.53 23.86
C LEU A 156 20.86 -4.72 23.81
N ILE A 157 20.49 -5.71 23.00
CA ILE A 157 21.25 -6.92 22.76
C ILE A 157 21.82 -6.88 21.35
N SER A 158 23.04 -7.40 21.19
CA SER A 158 23.67 -7.65 19.91
C SER A 158 23.80 -9.15 19.67
N TYR A 159 23.65 -9.57 18.42
CA TYR A 159 23.88 -10.91 17.93
C TYR A 159 24.81 -10.83 16.72
N ASP A 160 26.04 -11.31 16.90
CA ASP A 160 27.07 -11.30 15.87
C ASP A 160 26.90 -12.51 14.94
N PHE A 161 26.88 -12.28 13.63
CA PHE A 161 26.54 -13.34 12.66
C PHE A 161 27.62 -14.39 12.49
N GLU A 162 28.89 -14.02 12.64
CA GLU A 162 30.03 -14.90 12.39
C GLU A 162 30.32 -15.76 13.62
N SER A 163 30.50 -15.11 14.77
CA SER A 163 30.79 -15.75 16.04
C SER A 163 29.56 -16.37 16.71
N LYS A 164 28.36 -15.98 16.28
CA LYS A 164 27.06 -16.35 16.88
C LYS A 164 26.93 -15.96 18.35
N GLN A 165 27.76 -15.03 18.82
CA GLN A 165 27.75 -14.55 20.20
C GLN A 165 26.62 -13.56 20.43
N ILE A 166 26.01 -13.65 21.61
CA ILE A 166 24.99 -12.72 22.09
C ILE A 166 25.62 -11.86 23.18
N ASN A 167 25.67 -10.55 22.98
CA ASN A 167 26.24 -9.63 23.96
C ASN A 167 25.23 -8.56 24.36
N LYS A 168 25.25 -8.22 25.65
CA LYS A 168 24.57 -7.04 26.16
C LYS A 168 25.36 -5.80 25.74
N VAL A 169 24.71 -4.89 25.01
CA VAL A 169 25.31 -3.63 24.55
C VAL A 169 25.07 -2.53 25.58
N ALA A 170 23.81 -2.33 25.97
CA ALA A 170 23.43 -1.24 26.87
C ALA A 170 22.17 -1.58 27.67
N SER A 171 22.11 -1.09 28.91
CA SER A 171 20.90 -1.13 29.75
C SER A 171 20.18 0.21 29.71
N ASN A 172 18.88 0.21 30.07
CA ASN A 172 18.06 1.42 30.23
C ASN A 172 17.90 2.22 28.94
N MET A 173 18.06 1.58 27.79
CA MET A 173 17.65 2.12 26.50
C MET A 173 16.16 1.80 26.33
N TYR A 174 15.32 2.62 26.96
CA TYR A 174 13.88 2.45 26.89
C TYR A 174 13.40 2.72 25.47
N ASN A 175 12.82 1.70 24.87
CA ASN A 175 12.09 1.85 23.62
C ASN A 175 10.67 2.31 23.96
N VAL A 176 10.50 3.62 24.12
CA VAL A 176 9.18 4.21 23.90
C VAL A 176 8.99 4.34 22.40
N ASN A 177 7.77 4.14 21.91
CA ASN A 177 7.32 4.22 20.52
C ASN A 177 7.70 5.50 19.72
N ASN A 178 8.57 6.36 20.26
CA ASN A 178 8.83 7.74 19.93
C ASN A 178 10.26 7.96 19.38
N GLY A 179 10.81 7.02 18.61
CA GLY A 179 12.07 7.25 17.90
C GLY A 179 12.89 6.00 17.72
N TYR A 180 13.21 5.67 16.48
CA TYR A 180 14.05 4.53 16.16
C TYR A 180 15.51 4.88 16.42
N PRO A 181 16.30 4.02 17.09
CA PRO A 181 17.74 4.23 17.20
C PRO A 181 18.39 4.35 15.83
N LEU A 182 19.29 5.31 15.70
CA LEU A 182 20.06 5.58 14.50
C LEU A 182 21.49 5.08 14.72
N PHE A 183 21.95 4.18 13.85
CA PHE A 183 23.31 3.67 13.88
C PHE A 183 24.21 4.51 12.98
N LYS A 184 25.30 5.05 13.54
CA LYS A 184 26.36 5.73 12.80
C LYS A 184 27.71 5.43 13.44
N ASP A 185 28.62 4.89 12.64
CA ASP A 185 29.95 4.47 13.06
C ASP A 185 29.95 3.51 14.25
N ASN A 186 30.54 3.88 15.39
CA ASN A 186 30.56 3.09 16.62
C ASN A 186 29.49 3.55 17.63
N TYR A 187 28.51 4.33 17.19
CA TYR A 187 27.51 4.91 18.06
C TYR A 187 26.08 4.57 17.64
N ILE A 188 25.22 4.47 18.64
CA ILE A 188 23.76 4.40 18.47
C ILE A 188 23.16 5.63 19.09
N TYR A 189 22.49 6.43 18.27
CA TYR A 189 21.82 7.66 18.65
C TYR A 189 20.36 7.36 18.94
N PHE A 190 19.83 7.84 20.06
CA PHE A 190 18.48 7.54 20.49
C PHE A 190 17.89 8.68 21.33
N LEU A 191 16.57 8.63 21.50
CA LEU A 191 15.81 9.57 22.33
C LEU A 191 15.53 8.90 23.67
N ASN A 192 15.98 9.50 24.78
CA ASN A 192 15.87 8.88 26.10
C ASN A 192 14.58 9.31 26.82
N PRO A 193 13.56 8.44 26.95
CA PRO A 193 12.29 8.80 27.58
C PRO A 193 12.39 9.11 29.06
N LEU A 194 13.40 8.58 29.76
CA LEU A 194 13.60 8.90 31.17
C LEU A 194 14.08 10.34 31.38
N ASN A 195 14.51 11.01 30.31
CA ASN A 195 14.96 12.39 30.34
C ASN A 195 14.26 13.21 29.24
N ASP A 196 12.92 13.19 29.25
CA ASP A 196 12.05 13.96 28.34
C ASP A 196 12.38 13.76 26.85
N ASN A 197 12.76 12.54 26.44
CA ASN A 197 13.17 12.20 25.08
C ASN A 197 14.33 13.05 24.54
N LYS A 198 15.26 13.51 25.39
CA LYS A 198 16.50 14.16 24.95
C LYS A 198 17.39 13.23 24.14
N ILE A 199 18.27 13.81 23.33
CA ILE A 199 19.16 13.05 22.44
C ILE A 199 20.36 12.51 23.22
N TYR A 200 20.56 11.21 23.11
CA TYR A 200 21.70 10.49 23.65
C TYR A 200 22.40 9.71 22.54
N ARG A 201 23.67 9.39 22.73
CA ARG A 201 24.34 8.29 22.03
C ARG A 201 24.91 7.29 23.01
N VAL A 202 25.01 6.04 22.59
CA VAL A 202 25.81 5.01 23.26
C VAL A 202 26.93 4.55 22.34
N ASN A 203 28.15 4.47 22.88
CA ASN A 203 29.25 3.80 22.17
C ASN A 203 29.01 2.29 22.24
N ILE A 204 28.92 1.64 21.08
CA ILE A 204 28.58 0.22 20.94
C ILE A 204 29.60 -0.68 21.66
N ASN A 205 30.87 -0.29 21.66
CA ASN A 205 31.95 -1.08 22.23
C ASN A 205 32.09 -0.88 23.75
N GLU A 206 31.81 0.33 24.25
CA GLU A 206 31.96 0.65 25.67
C GLU A 206 30.68 0.48 26.48
N GLY A 207 29.51 0.48 25.83
CA GLY A 207 28.20 0.47 26.50
C GLY A 207 27.89 1.75 27.30
N LYS A 208 28.75 2.77 27.20
CA LYS A 208 28.57 4.07 27.86
C LYS A 208 27.74 4.99 26.97
N TYR A 209 26.70 5.57 27.55
CA TYR A 209 25.89 6.58 26.88
C TYR A 209 26.13 7.97 27.45
N GLU A 210 26.04 8.96 26.58
CA GLU A 210 26.15 10.37 26.91
C GLU A 210 25.04 11.17 26.24
N LYS A 211 24.65 12.26 26.89
CA LYS A 211 23.67 13.20 26.36
C LYS A 211 24.38 14.10 25.35
N ILE A 212 23.78 14.27 24.18
CA ILE A 212 24.35 15.04 23.08
C ILE A 212 23.77 16.45 23.02
N ASP A 213 22.46 16.57 23.23
CA ASP A 213 21.78 17.88 23.21
C ASP A 213 20.59 17.87 24.18
N GLU A 214 20.18 19.06 24.62
CA GLU A 214 19.01 19.27 25.47
C GLU A 214 17.68 19.25 24.69
N VAL A 215 17.74 19.27 23.36
CA VAL A 215 16.58 19.13 22.48
C VAL A 215 15.97 17.77 22.71
N ALA A 216 14.70 17.79 23.08
CA ALA A 216 13.85 16.62 23.14
C ALA A 216 13.25 16.32 21.76
N GLY A 217 13.02 15.04 21.46
CA GLY A 217 12.49 14.55 20.19
C GLY A 217 11.33 13.56 20.33
N PHE A 218 10.58 13.34 19.24
CA PHE A 218 9.66 12.21 19.02
C PHE A 218 10.11 11.29 17.87
N LYS A 219 11.05 11.73 17.04
CA LYS A 219 11.79 10.86 16.12
C LYS A 219 13.20 11.43 15.93
N ILE A 220 14.12 10.53 15.65
CA ILE A 220 15.48 10.83 15.22
C ILE A 220 15.73 10.17 13.86
N ASN A 221 16.48 10.84 13.01
CA ASN A 221 16.93 10.36 11.71
C ASN A 221 18.31 10.97 11.41
N GLY A 222 19.01 10.50 10.38
CA GLY A 222 20.36 10.97 10.08
C GLY A 222 20.78 10.71 8.64
N ASP A 223 21.80 11.44 8.21
CA ASP A 223 22.55 11.17 6.98
C ASP A 223 24.06 11.12 7.30
N ASP A 224 24.92 11.25 6.30
CA ASP A 224 26.36 11.19 6.56
C ASP A 224 26.94 12.36 7.37
N LYS A 225 26.21 13.47 7.47
CA LYS A 225 26.72 14.73 8.04
C LYS A 225 25.99 15.11 9.33
N LYS A 226 24.66 15.01 9.36
CA LYS A 226 23.82 15.57 10.42
C LYS A 226 22.81 14.56 10.96
N LEU A 227 22.48 14.77 12.22
CA LEU A 227 21.29 14.27 12.88
C LEU A 227 20.11 15.20 12.60
N TYR A 228 18.93 14.62 12.52
CA TYR A 228 17.66 15.32 12.36
C TYR A 228 16.69 14.83 13.43
N VAL A 229 16.12 15.75 14.17
CA VAL A 229 15.20 15.47 15.29
C VAL A 229 13.97 16.36 15.15
N TYR A 230 12.80 15.89 15.55
CA TYR A 230 11.65 16.78 15.73
C TYR A 230 10.89 16.47 17.03
N LYS A 231 10.35 17.50 17.68
CA LYS A 231 9.40 17.41 18.80
C LYS A 231 8.32 18.47 18.64
N ASP A 232 7.07 18.05 18.73
CA ASP A 232 5.89 18.91 18.58
C ASP A 232 5.94 19.73 17.28
N ARG A 233 6.18 21.03 17.42
CA ARG A 233 6.23 22.01 16.32
C ARG A 233 7.62 22.26 15.79
N TYR A 234 8.66 21.70 16.41
CA TYR A 234 10.02 22.08 16.09
C TYR A 234 10.80 20.91 15.53
N ALA A 235 11.52 21.15 14.45
CA ALA A 235 12.50 20.22 13.92
C ALA A 235 13.86 20.88 13.80
N TYR A 236 14.89 20.13 14.14
CA TYR A 236 16.27 20.60 14.21
C TYR A 236 17.18 19.68 13.40
N SER A 237 18.23 20.25 12.83
CA SER A 237 19.43 19.51 12.46
C SER A 237 20.57 19.86 13.42
N LEU A 238 21.50 18.94 13.62
CA LEU A 238 22.69 19.13 14.44
C LEU A 238 23.77 18.15 13.98
N ASN A 239 25.03 18.42 14.28
CA ASN A 239 26.10 17.45 14.10
C ASN A 239 25.92 16.27 15.07
N TYR A 240 26.58 15.15 14.77
CA TYR A 240 26.54 13.93 15.57
C TYR A 240 27.15 14.09 16.99
N ASP A 241 27.84 15.20 17.28
CA ASP A 241 28.35 15.55 18.60
C ASP A 241 27.49 16.59 19.34
N GLY A 242 26.39 17.06 18.75
CA GLY A 242 25.51 18.07 19.34
C GLY A 242 25.75 19.49 18.85
N SER A 243 26.86 19.74 18.13
CA SER A 243 27.18 21.09 17.65
C SER A 243 26.34 21.49 16.44
N ASP A 244 26.46 22.76 16.03
CA ASP A 244 25.84 23.33 14.82
C ASP A 244 24.34 23.09 14.70
N LYS A 245 23.66 23.20 15.85
CA LYS A 245 22.20 23.06 15.92
C LYS A 245 21.50 24.17 15.13
N GLU A 246 20.61 23.76 14.26
CA GLU A 246 19.89 24.63 13.34
C GLU A 246 18.40 24.27 13.33
N LEU A 247 17.53 25.27 13.50
CA LEU A 247 16.08 25.10 13.41
C LEU A 247 15.67 24.94 11.93
N LEU A 248 15.14 23.77 11.58
CA LEU A 248 14.69 23.47 10.22
C LEU A 248 13.23 23.87 9.99
N MET A 249 12.39 23.70 11.02
CA MET A 249 10.95 23.87 10.95
C MET A 249 10.33 24.22 12.30
N ASP A 250 9.29 25.04 12.27
CA ASP A 250 8.53 25.58 13.40
C ASP A 250 7.00 25.29 13.29
N GLU A 251 6.65 24.27 12.50
CA GLU A 251 5.30 23.72 12.34
C GLU A 251 5.17 22.30 12.93
N VAL A 252 3.95 21.91 13.33
CA VAL A 252 3.67 20.55 13.82
C VAL A 252 4.00 19.51 12.74
N ALA A 253 4.99 18.66 13.01
CA ALA A 253 5.34 17.50 12.19
C ALA A 253 5.05 16.20 12.95
N TYR A 254 4.59 15.19 12.21
CA TYR A 254 4.30 13.84 12.71
C TYR A 254 5.28 12.79 12.20
N ASN A 255 5.97 13.03 11.09
CA ASN A 255 6.98 12.13 10.55
C ASN A 255 8.08 12.91 9.82
N LEU A 256 9.27 12.31 9.79
CA LEU A 256 10.49 12.86 9.20
C LEU A 256 11.24 11.74 8.47
N ILE A 257 11.44 11.92 7.18
CA ILE A 257 12.29 11.07 6.34
C ILE A 257 13.41 11.92 5.75
N VAL A 258 14.65 11.47 5.91
CA VAL A 258 15.84 12.15 5.43
C VAL A 258 16.34 11.38 4.21
N GLY A 259 16.18 11.97 3.02
CA GLY A 259 16.80 11.46 1.78
C GLY A 259 18.19 12.06 1.58
N LYS A 260 18.83 11.88 0.43
CA LYS A 260 20.17 12.43 0.16
C LYS A 260 20.21 13.97 0.23
N ASN A 261 19.39 14.63 -0.59
CA ASN A 261 19.38 16.09 -0.74
C ASN A 261 18.20 16.78 -0.03
N TYR A 262 17.20 16.00 0.37
CA TYR A 262 15.92 16.52 0.84
C TYR A 262 15.49 15.89 2.14
N ILE A 263 14.67 16.64 2.86
CA ILE A 263 13.94 16.20 4.03
C ILE A 263 12.45 16.20 3.68
N PHE A 264 11.77 15.11 4.01
CA PHE A 264 10.34 14.98 3.83
C PHE A 264 9.66 14.97 5.18
N TRP A 265 8.71 15.89 5.36
CA TRP A 265 7.93 16.05 6.58
C TRP A 265 6.49 15.66 6.31
N ASN A 266 5.85 14.97 7.27
CA ASN A 266 4.40 14.90 7.31
C ASN A 266 3.91 15.90 8.36
N LEU A 267 3.21 16.96 7.95
CA LEU A 267 2.71 18.02 8.81
C LEU A 267 1.27 17.76 9.26
N GLN A 268 0.83 18.48 10.28
CA GLN A 268 -0.57 18.50 10.66
C GLN A 268 -1.49 18.91 9.50
N GLY A 269 -2.58 18.15 9.33
CA GLY A 269 -3.52 18.28 8.22
C GLY A 269 -3.14 17.46 6.98
N ASP A 270 -2.36 16.38 7.17
CA ASP A 270 -1.98 15.42 6.15
C ASP A 270 -1.19 16.01 4.97
N ARG A 271 -0.46 17.11 5.21
CA ARG A 271 0.37 17.78 4.21
C ARG A 271 1.78 17.21 4.24
N VAL A 272 2.35 16.87 3.09
CA VAL A 272 3.79 16.55 3.02
C VAL A 272 4.57 17.76 2.57
N VAL A 273 5.67 18.05 3.26
CA VAL A 273 6.60 19.11 2.86
C VAL A 273 7.90 18.48 2.44
N LYS A 274 8.39 18.86 1.26
CA LYS A 274 9.77 18.61 0.85
C LYS A 274 10.59 19.86 1.18
N GLN A 275 11.66 19.67 1.92
CA GLN A 275 12.61 20.72 2.29
C GLN A 275 13.98 20.39 1.73
N ASP A 276 14.57 21.35 1.02
CA ASP A 276 15.98 21.28 0.60
C ASP A 276 16.88 21.42 1.84
N LYS A 277 17.84 20.50 2.01
CA LYS A 277 18.70 20.48 3.20
C LYS A 277 19.65 21.67 3.30
N GLU A 278 20.10 22.20 2.17
CA GLU A 278 21.11 23.26 2.14
C GLU A 278 20.45 24.63 2.06
N LYS A 279 19.42 24.75 1.21
CA LYS A 279 18.74 26.03 0.98
C LYS A 279 17.66 26.33 2.01
N LEU A 280 17.26 25.32 2.80
CA LEU A 280 16.11 25.34 3.72
C LEU A 280 14.79 25.80 3.09
N THR A 281 14.73 25.83 1.76
CA THR A 281 13.52 26.20 1.04
C THR A 281 12.52 25.06 1.19
N ARG A 282 11.33 25.41 1.66
CA ARG A 282 10.24 24.46 1.90
C ARG A 282 9.26 24.56 0.74
N LYS A 283 8.83 23.40 0.26
CA LYS A 283 7.72 23.29 -0.68
C LYS A 283 6.65 22.40 -0.07
N ILE A 284 5.48 22.97 0.20
CA ILE A 284 4.28 22.17 0.47
C ILE A 284 4.00 21.39 -0.80
N LEU A 285 4.10 20.07 -0.70
CA LEU A 285 3.51 19.19 -1.68
C LEU A 285 2.02 19.24 -1.33
N ASP A 286 1.17 19.81 -2.20
CA ASP A 286 -0.27 20.03 -1.95
C ASP A 286 -1.05 18.70 -1.97
N LEU A 287 -0.62 17.82 -1.06
CA LEU A 287 -1.12 16.50 -0.79
C LEU A 287 -2.01 16.67 0.43
N LYS A 288 -3.32 16.50 0.27
CA LYS A 288 -4.18 16.15 1.39
C LYS A 288 -4.17 14.63 1.47
N ILE A 289 -3.44 14.06 2.41
CA ILE A 289 -3.23 12.60 2.52
C ILE A 289 -4.18 12.01 3.55
N ALA A 290 -5.44 11.82 3.18
CA ALA A 290 -6.28 10.83 3.86
C ALA A 290 -6.13 9.50 3.09
N GLY A 291 -5.13 8.68 3.40
CA GLY A 291 -4.93 7.39 2.72
C GLY A 291 -3.60 6.66 3.02
N GLN A 292 -3.62 5.33 3.00
CA GLN A 292 -2.56 4.42 3.48
C GLN A 292 -1.52 3.94 2.43
N ARG A 293 -1.37 4.55 1.25
CA ARG A 293 -0.44 4.01 0.23
C ARG A 293 0.33 5.08 -0.53
N ILE A 294 1.65 4.90 -0.60
CA ILE A 294 2.63 5.72 -1.31
C ILE A 294 3.47 4.75 -2.15
N GLY A 295 3.53 4.96 -3.47
CA GLY A 295 4.57 4.40 -4.33
C GLY A 295 5.51 5.52 -4.75
N VAL A 296 6.82 5.37 -4.53
CA VAL A 296 7.84 6.37 -4.86
C VAL A 296 8.75 5.79 -5.95
N ALA A 297 8.98 6.55 -7.02
CA ALA A 297 10.06 6.29 -7.98
C ALA A 297 10.72 7.63 -8.36
N GLU A 298 12.02 7.76 -8.07
CA GLU A 298 12.87 8.91 -8.39
C GLU A 298 12.26 10.27 -7.97
N ASP A 299 11.67 10.98 -8.92
CA ASP A 299 11.12 12.35 -8.80
C ASP A 299 9.60 12.40 -8.95
N LYS A 300 8.91 11.26 -9.01
CA LYS A 300 7.46 11.23 -9.17
C LYS A 300 6.82 10.26 -8.19
N PHE A 301 5.61 10.58 -7.71
CA PHE A 301 4.82 9.62 -6.92
C PHE A 301 3.34 9.68 -7.27
N LEU A 302 2.69 8.53 -7.13
CA LEU A 302 1.24 8.39 -7.20
C LEU A 302 0.71 8.16 -5.80
N TYR A 303 -0.39 8.82 -5.49
CA TYR A 303 -1.16 8.51 -4.30
C TYR A 303 -2.64 8.58 -4.61
N GLY A 304 -3.41 7.70 -3.98
CA GLY A 304 -4.86 7.68 -4.12
C GLY A 304 -5.58 7.09 -2.92
N ASN A 305 -6.77 7.61 -2.65
CA ASN A 305 -7.69 7.06 -1.66
C ASN A 305 -8.68 6.16 -2.40
N ILE A 306 -8.77 4.88 -2.05
CA ILE A 306 -9.71 3.92 -2.68
C ILE A 306 -10.97 3.72 -1.82
N ILE A 307 -10.97 4.22 -0.57
CA ILE A 307 -11.93 3.84 0.47
C ILE A 307 -13.13 4.80 0.53
N ASP A 308 -12.89 6.11 0.51
CA ASP A 308 -13.98 7.10 0.73
C ASP A 308 -14.33 7.91 -0.52
N ILE A 309 -13.32 8.33 -1.29
CA ILE A 309 -13.48 9.02 -2.58
C ILE A 309 -12.30 8.62 -3.47
N PRO A 310 -12.50 7.80 -4.52
CA PRO A 310 -11.47 7.50 -5.50
C PRO A 310 -10.88 8.78 -6.08
N TYR A 311 -9.61 9.04 -5.80
CA TYR A 311 -8.81 10.06 -6.49
C TYR A 311 -7.37 9.57 -6.58
N MET A 312 -6.63 10.08 -7.56
CA MET A 312 -5.21 9.79 -7.79
C MET A 312 -4.61 11.08 -8.28
N LYS A 313 -3.44 11.39 -7.76
CA LYS A 313 -2.66 12.51 -8.26
C LYS A 313 -1.31 12.02 -8.68
N GLU A 314 -0.88 12.48 -9.84
CA GLU A 314 0.52 12.42 -10.26
C GLU A 314 1.21 13.66 -9.71
N VAL A 315 2.32 13.45 -8.99
CA VAL A 315 3.15 14.55 -8.52
C VAL A 315 4.49 14.45 -9.21
N ASP A 316 4.81 15.45 -10.04
CA ASP A 316 6.13 15.60 -10.68
C ASP A 316 6.97 16.59 -9.88
N MET A 317 7.97 16.05 -9.18
CA MET A 317 8.82 16.80 -8.27
C MET A 317 9.87 17.63 -8.99
N SER A 318 10.27 17.22 -10.19
CA SER A 318 11.24 17.93 -11.04
C SER A 318 10.60 19.20 -11.65
N LYS A 319 9.38 19.05 -12.17
CA LYS A 319 8.63 20.14 -12.83
C LYS A 319 7.76 20.94 -11.88
N LYS A 320 7.71 20.55 -10.61
CA LYS A 320 6.95 21.20 -9.54
C LYS A 320 5.43 21.15 -9.73
N THR A 321 4.89 20.24 -10.53
CA THR A 321 3.46 20.17 -10.85
C THR A 321 2.76 19.04 -10.10
N VAL A 322 1.60 19.33 -9.49
CA VAL A 322 0.64 18.32 -9.04
C VAL A 322 -0.46 18.28 -10.09
N LYS A 323 -0.59 17.15 -10.77
CA LYS A 323 -1.68 16.93 -11.71
C LYS A 323 -2.75 16.13 -10.96
N ASN A 324 -3.87 16.79 -10.68
CA ASN A 324 -5.10 16.03 -10.40
C ASN A 324 -5.34 15.19 -11.64
N ILE A 325 -5.35 13.88 -11.47
CA ILE A 325 -6.02 13.05 -12.44
C ILE A 325 -7.49 13.29 -12.09
N ASP A 326 -8.24 13.98 -12.95
CA ASP A 326 -9.70 14.10 -12.89
C ASP A 326 -10.27 12.98 -13.75
N TRP A 327 -11.12 12.14 -13.15
CA TRP A 327 -11.52 10.87 -13.69
C TRP A 327 -12.92 10.55 -13.19
N ASP A 328 -13.74 9.99 -14.07
CA ASP A 328 -15.04 9.44 -13.68
C ASP A 328 -14.79 8.22 -12.78
N LYS A 329 -15.18 8.37 -11.52
CA LYS A 329 -14.92 7.47 -10.39
C LYS A 329 -15.50 6.07 -10.57
N SER A 330 -16.38 5.87 -11.55
CA SER A 330 -17.08 4.61 -11.77
C SER A 330 -16.33 3.60 -12.65
N ARG A 331 -15.18 3.95 -13.24
CA ARG A 331 -14.56 3.16 -14.33
C ARG A 331 -13.03 3.04 -14.24
N ILE A 332 -12.51 2.59 -13.10
CA ILE A 332 -11.06 2.39 -12.90
C ILE A 332 -10.71 0.90 -13.03
N LEU A 333 -9.65 0.60 -13.78
CA LEU A 333 -9.04 -0.73 -13.81
C LEU A 333 -7.54 -0.62 -13.53
N ALA A 334 -7.09 -1.12 -12.39
CA ALA A 334 -5.66 -1.33 -12.14
C ALA A 334 -5.25 -2.71 -12.66
N ALA A 335 -4.23 -2.78 -13.52
CA ALA A 335 -3.74 -4.03 -14.05
C ALA A 335 -2.24 -3.94 -14.37
N LYS A 336 -1.46 -4.82 -13.74
CA LYS A 336 0.01 -4.83 -13.79
C LYS A 336 0.60 -3.47 -13.36
N ASP A 337 1.48 -2.92 -14.18
CA ASP A 337 2.17 -1.64 -14.13
C ASP A 337 1.30 -0.46 -14.58
N ARG A 338 -0.01 -0.65 -14.79
CA ARG A 338 -0.88 0.41 -15.32
C ARG A 338 -2.18 0.57 -14.56
N VAL A 339 -2.65 1.82 -14.52
CA VAL A 339 -4.00 2.17 -14.08
C VAL A 339 -4.73 2.77 -15.25
N PHE A 340 -5.80 2.11 -15.68
CA PHE A 340 -6.70 2.63 -16.70
C PHE A 340 -7.85 3.41 -16.08
N TYR A 341 -8.21 4.51 -16.72
CA TYR A 341 -9.23 5.42 -16.26
C TYR A 341 -9.90 6.18 -17.40
N TYR A 342 -11.08 6.73 -17.12
CA TYR A 342 -11.80 7.60 -18.04
C TYR A 342 -11.76 9.03 -17.54
N ASN A 343 -11.45 9.97 -18.42
CA ASN A 343 -11.56 11.40 -18.15
C ASN A 343 -13.04 11.85 -18.20
N GLU A 344 -13.31 13.11 -17.86
CA GLU A 344 -14.65 13.72 -17.96
C GLU A 344 -15.24 13.72 -19.38
N ASP A 345 -14.38 13.64 -20.41
CA ASP A 345 -14.78 13.55 -21.82
C ASP A 345 -15.01 12.10 -22.30
N ASP A 346 -15.10 11.14 -21.37
CA ASP A 346 -15.17 9.70 -21.63
C ASP A 346 -13.96 9.14 -22.41
N SER A 347 -12.86 9.90 -22.55
CA SER A 347 -11.65 9.37 -23.18
C SER A 347 -10.96 8.36 -22.26
N LEU A 348 -10.61 7.21 -22.82
CA LEU A 348 -9.80 6.22 -22.12
C LEU A 348 -8.35 6.70 -22.00
N ASN A 349 -7.81 6.63 -20.79
CA ASN A 349 -6.42 6.92 -20.47
C ASN A 349 -5.80 5.74 -19.71
N SER A 350 -4.48 5.61 -19.78
CA SER A 350 -3.71 4.81 -18.84
C SER A 350 -2.66 5.67 -18.17
N PHE A 351 -2.40 5.39 -16.90
CA PHE A 351 -1.26 5.86 -16.18
C PHE A 351 -0.28 4.70 -16.00
N ASP A 352 0.92 4.86 -16.52
CA ASP A 352 2.02 3.89 -16.37
C ASP A 352 2.73 4.13 -15.02
N LEU A 353 2.69 3.14 -14.13
CA LEU A 353 3.19 3.22 -12.76
C LEU A 353 4.71 3.28 -12.69
N ASP A 354 5.41 2.74 -13.70
CA ASP A 354 6.88 2.70 -13.74
C ASP A 354 7.45 4.00 -14.30
N THR A 355 6.96 4.41 -15.47
CA THR A 355 7.44 5.63 -16.16
C THR A 355 6.75 6.88 -15.66
N MET A 356 5.65 6.73 -14.93
CA MET A 356 4.84 7.82 -14.40
C MET A 356 4.36 8.75 -15.54
N GLN A 357 3.94 8.14 -16.65
CA GLN A 357 3.43 8.82 -17.83
C GLN A 357 1.98 8.44 -18.07
N SER A 358 1.14 9.44 -18.34
CA SER A 358 -0.21 9.23 -18.82
C SER A 358 -0.24 9.10 -20.34
N LYS A 359 -0.88 8.06 -20.87
CA LYS A 359 -1.19 7.90 -22.29
C LYS A 359 -2.70 8.01 -22.49
N ASN A 360 -3.12 8.95 -23.32
CA ASN A 360 -4.51 9.07 -23.75
C ASN A 360 -4.71 8.21 -25.00
N TYR A 361 -5.74 7.36 -25.00
CA TYR A 361 -6.05 6.48 -26.13
C TYR A 361 -7.11 7.06 -27.06
N ASN A 362 -7.69 8.22 -26.74
CA ASN A 362 -8.69 9.02 -27.46
C ASN A 362 -9.62 8.20 -28.38
N LYS A 363 -10.25 7.17 -27.81
CA LYS A 363 -11.10 6.24 -28.56
C LYS A 363 -12.54 6.39 -28.12
N ASN A 364 -13.29 7.13 -28.93
CA ASN A 364 -14.75 7.10 -28.91
C ASN A 364 -15.21 5.63 -28.97
N GLY A 365 -16.02 5.22 -28.00
CA GLY A 365 -16.67 3.91 -27.98
C GLY A 365 -16.06 2.86 -27.05
N ILE A 366 -14.99 3.16 -26.32
CA ILE A 366 -14.60 2.35 -25.15
C ILE A 366 -15.36 2.94 -23.97
N ARG A 367 -16.29 2.21 -23.34
CA ARG A 367 -17.07 2.76 -22.20
C ARG A 367 -16.77 2.06 -20.89
N LYS A 368 -16.51 0.75 -20.92
CA LYS A 368 -16.16 -0.01 -19.72
C LYS A 368 -15.08 -1.02 -20.01
N ILE A 369 -13.93 -0.87 -19.36
CA ILE A 369 -12.87 -1.88 -19.40
C ILE A 369 -13.24 -3.02 -18.47
N LEU A 370 -13.23 -4.23 -19.04
CA LEU A 370 -13.62 -5.47 -18.39
C LEU A 370 -12.40 -6.33 -18.06
N GLY A 371 -11.26 -6.07 -18.70
CA GLY A 371 -9.97 -6.63 -18.32
C GLY A 371 -8.82 -6.19 -19.23
N PHE A 372 -7.63 -6.65 -18.88
CA PHE A 372 -6.37 -6.27 -19.51
C PHE A 372 -5.44 -7.47 -19.59
N ASN A 373 -4.79 -7.65 -20.73
CA ASN A 373 -3.73 -8.62 -20.93
C ASN A 373 -2.66 -8.01 -21.85
N ASP A 374 -1.43 -7.88 -21.33
CA ASP A 374 -0.28 -7.29 -22.00
C ASP A 374 -0.47 -5.86 -22.54
N ASN A 375 -0.76 -5.69 -23.82
CA ASN A 375 -1.07 -4.38 -24.43
C ASN A 375 -2.47 -4.37 -25.02
N VAL A 376 -3.34 -5.26 -24.55
CA VAL A 376 -4.69 -5.44 -25.04
C VAL A 376 -5.67 -5.20 -23.90
N ILE A 377 -6.67 -4.37 -24.17
CA ILE A 377 -7.81 -4.19 -23.28
C ILE A 377 -9.03 -4.89 -23.86
N TYR A 378 -9.87 -5.39 -22.97
CA TYR A 378 -11.16 -5.97 -23.27
C TYR A 378 -12.25 -5.07 -22.72
N HIS A 379 -13.20 -4.68 -23.55
CA HIS A 379 -14.20 -3.68 -23.18
C HIS A 379 -15.52 -3.87 -23.90
N ASP A 380 -16.55 -3.21 -23.39
CA ASP A 380 -17.84 -3.06 -24.07
C ASP A 380 -18.05 -1.60 -24.57
N ASN A 381 -18.99 -1.42 -25.51
CA ASN A 381 -19.30 -0.12 -26.11
C ASN A 381 -20.62 0.53 -25.63
N ASP A 382 -21.20 0.05 -24.52
CA ASP A 382 -22.38 0.59 -23.80
C ASP A 382 -23.71 0.69 -24.57
N GLU A 383 -23.73 0.76 -25.90
CA GLU A 383 -24.99 0.99 -26.63
C GLU A 383 -25.97 -0.17 -26.47
N ASN A 384 -25.52 -1.36 -26.08
CA ASN A 384 -26.40 -2.48 -25.73
C ASN A 384 -25.78 -3.57 -24.83
N TYR A 385 -24.51 -3.46 -24.38
CA TYR A 385 -23.73 -4.54 -23.72
C TYR A 385 -23.64 -5.87 -24.53
N LYS A 386 -24.05 -5.86 -25.79
CA LYS A 386 -24.20 -7.08 -26.62
C LYS A 386 -22.90 -7.61 -27.23
N GLN A 387 -21.85 -6.81 -27.20
CA GLN A 387 -20.60 -7.09 -27.90
C GLN A 387 -19.40 -6.87 -26.98
N LEU A 388 -18.44 -7.77 -27.09
CA LEU A 388 -17.13 -7.66 -26.47
C LEU A 388 -16.10 -7.28 -27.53
N TYR A 389 -15.36 -6.23 -27.25
CA TYR A 389 -14.30 -5.72 -28.07
C TYR A 389 -12.93 -6.02 -27.47
N MET A 390 -11.98 -6.27 -28.36
CA MET A 390 -10.56 -6.32 -28.05
C MET A 390 -9.90 -5.10 -28.71
N THR A 391 -9.12 -4.35 -27.94
CA THR A 391 -8.38 -3.22 -28.46
C THR A 391 -6.90 -3.34 -28.12
N ASP A 392 -6.07 -3.35 -29.16
CA ASP A 392 -4.63 -3.28 -29.04
C ASP A 392 -4.21 -1.80 -28.83
N LEU A 393 -3.53 -1.55 -27.72
CA LEU A 393 -3.12 -0.22 -27.25
C LEU A 393 -1.92 0.35 -28.01
N ASN A 394 -1.18 -0.48 -28.75
CA ASN A 394 -0.03 -0.07 -29.55
C ASN A 394 -0.47 0.37 -30.94
N SER A 395 -1.20 -0.50 -31.64
CA SER A 395 -1.66 -0.27 -33.01
C SER A 395 -2.90 0.61 -33.09
N GLY A 396 -3.66 0.73 -32.01
CA GLY A 396 -4.94 1.42 -32.05
C GLY A 396 -6.10 0.54 -32.56
N THR A 397 -5.83 -0.67 -33.03
CA THR A 397 -6.84 -1.52 -33.68
C THR A 397 -7.86 -2.04 -32.68
N THR A 398 -9.14 -2.06 -33.08
CA THR A 398 -10.26 -2.59 -32.30
C THR A 398 -11.03 -3.60 -33.14
N LYS A 399 -11.36 -4.76 -32.57
CA LYS A 399 -12.19 -5.77 -33.23
C LYS A 399 -13.22 -6.35 -32.25
N ILE A 400 -14.36 -6.76 -32.77
CA ILE A 400 -15.36 -7.54 -32.01
C ILE A 400 -14.82 -8.96 -31.86
N ILE A 401 -14.79 -9.48 -30.64
CA ILE A 401 -14.38 -10.86 -30.34
C ILE A 401 -15.53 -11.74 -29.81
N ALA A 402 -16.64 -11.14 -29.38
CA ALA A 402 -17.90 -11.85 -29.15
C ALA A 402 -19.10 -10.91 -29.36
N ASN A 403 -20.22 -11.44 -29.85
CA ASN A 403 -21.44 -10.70 -30.16
C ASN A 403 -22.71 -11.37 -29.63
N ASP A 404 -22.57 -12.20 -28.60
CA ASP A 404 -23.62 -13.05 -28.05
C ASP A 404 -24.05 -12.63 -26.64
N ASP A 405 -24.07 -11.31 -26.39
CA ASP A 405 -24.38 -10.69 -25.10
C ASP A 405 -23.45 -11.14 -23.95
N PRO A 406 -22.13 -10.91 -24.09
CA PRO A 406 -21.14 -11.46 -23.18
C PRO A 406 -21.06 -10.65 -21.88
N PHE A 407 -21.51 -11.23 -20.77
CA PHE A 407 -21.29 -10.65 -19.44
C PHE A 407 -19.94 -11.12 -18.88
N ILE A 408 -18.88 -10.34 -19.11
CA ILE A 408 -17.52 -10.73 -18.71
C ILE A 408 -17.41 -10.82 -17.20
N ARG A 409 -16.80 -11.92 -16.77
CA ARG A 409 -16.53 -12.21 -15.37
C ARG A 409 -15.05 -12.10 -15.04
N ARG A 410 -14.18 -12.55 -15.94
CA ARG A 410 -12.75 -12.55 -15.71
C ARG A 410 -11.95 -12.60 -17.01
N VAL A 411 -10.87 -11.84 -17.07
CA VAL A 411 -9.78 -12.00 -18.05
C VAL A 411 -8.60 -12.65 -17.33
N THR A 412 -8.01 -13.66 -17.93
CA THR A 412 -6.84 -14.41 -17.44
C THR A 412 -5.79 -14.51 -18.55
N ASN A 413 -4.66 -15.16 -18.29
CA ASN A 413 -3.64 -15.38 -19.32
C ASN A 413 -4.06 -16.46 -20.34
N ASP A 414 -4.99 -17.33 -19.98
CA ASP A 414 -5.46 -18.45 -20.80
C ASP A 414 -6.78 -18.17 -21.54
N GLY A 415 -7.43 -17.02 -21.29
CA GLY A 415 -8.64 -16.62 -22.01
C GLY A 415 -9.51 -15.61 -21.26
N ILE A 416 -10.74 -15.48 -21.73
CA ILE A 416 -11.78 -14.62 -21.18
C ILE A 416 -12.97 -15.48 -20.81
N TYR A 417 -13.35 -15.44 -19.54
CA TYR A 417 -14.51 -16.12 -19.01
C TYR A 417 -15.69 -15.15 -18.92
N TYR A 418 -16.80 -15.52 -19.55
CA TYR A 418 -18.00 -14.70 -19.57
C TYR A 418 -19.26 -15.56 -19.45
N GLU A 419 -20.33 -14.96 -18.96
CA GLU A 419 -21.66 -15.57 -18.93
C GLU A 419 -22.47 -15.11 -20.13
N LYS A 420 -23.13 -16.06 -20.80
CA LYS A 420 -24.17 -15.79 -21.78
C LYS A 420 -25.53 -16.14 -21.19
N ASN A 421 -26.49 -15.21 -21.30
CA ASN A 421 -27.87 -15.45 -20.93
C ASN A 421 -28.59 -16.19 -22.07
N LEU A 422 -29.23 -17.32 -21.76
CA LEU A 422 -30.05 -18.08 -22.73
C LEU A 422 -31.56 -17.81 -22.58
N GLY A 423 -31.95 -16.92 -21.66
CA GLY A 423 -33.36 -16.71 -21.27
C GLY A 423 -33.79 -17.63 -20.12
N GLU A 424 -34.96 -17.37 -19.53
CA GLU A 424 -35.54 -18.18 -18.42
C GLU A 424 -34.62 -18.41 -17.22
N GLY A 425 -33.66 -17.52 -16.98
CA GLY A 425 -32.64 -17.69 -15.94
C GLY A 425 -31.55 -18.73 -16.26
N LYS A 426 -31.56 -19.34 -17.45
CA LYS A 426 -30.50 -20.24 -17.91
C LYS A 426 -29.28 -19.43 -18.34
N LYS A 427 -28.12 -19.79 -17.81
CA LYS A 427 -26.84 -19.18 -18.17
C LYS A 427 -25.82 -20.25 -18.54
N VAL A 428 -24.97 -19.91 -19.50
CA VAL A 428 -23.80 -20.72 -19.87
C VAL A 428 -22.55 -19.91 -19.67
N ILE A 429 -21.53 -20.54 -19.12
CA ILE A 429 -20.20 -19.96 -18.94
C ILE A 429 -19.38 -20.37 -20.15
N LYS A 430 -18.84 -19.37 -20.83
CA LYS A 430 -17.99 -19.56 -22.00
C LYS A 430 -16.57 -19.12 -21.71
N LYS A 431 -15.61 -19.77 -22.37
CA LYS A 431 -14.21 -19.38 -22.43
C LYS A 431 -13.88 -19.00 -23.86
N LEU A 432 -13.51 -17.74 -24.05
CA LEU A 432 -13.04 -17.17 -25.31
C LEU A 432 -11.51 -17.07 -25.26
N SER A 433 -10.83 -17.46 -26.33
CA SER A 433 -9.40 -17.16 -26.48
C SER A 433 -9.18 -15.64 -26.52
N LEU A 434 -8.01 -15.19 -26.08
CA LEU A 434 -7.68 -13.77 -25.98
C LEU A 434 -7.79 -13.00 -27.31
N ASP A 435 -7.67 -13.70 -28.44
CA ASP A 435 -7.79 -13.18 -29.80
C ASP A 435 -9.19 -13.35 -30.42
N GLY A 436 -10.12 -14.02 -29.71
CA GLY A 436 -11.47 -14.33 -30.16
C GLY A 436 -11.62 -15.53 -31.11
N SER A 437 -10.54 -16.24 -31.45
CA SER A 437 -10.57 -17.34 -32.44
C SER A 437 -11.24 -18.62 -31.96
N LYS A 438 -11.22 -18.91 -30.65
CA LYS A 438 -11.82 -20.10 -30.03
C LYS A 438 -12.81 -19.66 -28.96
N ASN A 439 -14.07 -20.05 -29.12
CA ASN A 439 -15.13 -19.81 -28.14
C ASN A 439 -15.77 -21.14 -27.77
N ILE A 440 -15.56 -21.60 -26.54
CA ILE A 440 -16.09 -22.88 -26.05
C ILE A 440 -17.03 -22.66 -24.87
N GLU A 441 -18.10 -23.44 -24.83
CA GLU A 441 -18.92 -23.59 -23.63
C GLU A 441 -18.15 -24.45 -22.62
N VAL A 442 -18.01 -23.93 -21.40
CA VAL A 442 -17.28 -24.59 -20.31
C VAL A 442 -18.25 -25.24 -19.34
N ALA A 443 -19.34 -24.57 -19.00
CA ALA A 443 -20.28 -25.03 -17.99
C ALA A 443 -21.66 -24.39 -18.12
N ASN A 444 -22.69 -25.09 -17.65
CA ASN A 444 -24.04 -24.57 -17.47
C ASN A 444 -24.22 -24.09 -16.01
N GLY A 445 -24.42 -22.79 -15.79
CA GLY A 445 -24.54 -22.20 -14.46
C GLY A 445 -24.08 -20.76 -14.34
N TYR A 446 -23.93 -20.29 -13.11
CA TYR A 446 -23.48 -18.94 -12.76
C TYR A 446 -22.01 -18.96 -12.35
N TYR A 447 -21.17 -18.16 -13.02
CA TYR A 447 -19.75 -18.06 -12.71
C TYR A 447 -19.54 -17.53 -11.29
N GLN A 448 -18.54 -18.08 -10.59
CA GLN A 448 -18.13 -17.58 -9.27
C GLN A 448 -16.68 -17.07 -9.28
N PHE A 449 -15.70 -17.94 -9.52
CA PHE A 449 -14.28 -17.59 -9.51
C PHE A 449 -13.41 -18.69 -10.14
N ILE A 450 -12.12 -18.41 -10.31
CA ILE A 450 -11.12 -19.37 -10.82
C ILE A 450 -9.97 -19.53 -9.81
N VAL A 451 -9.52 -20.78 -9.61
CA VAL A 451 -8.35 -21.15 -8.78
C VAL A 451 -7.59 -22.29 -9.47
N ASP A 452 -6.30 -22.13 -9.76
CA ASP A 452 -5.43 -23.17 -10.35
C ASP A 452 -6.04 -23.87 -11.60
N ASP A 453 -6.59 -23.03 -12.49
CA ASP A 453 -7.35 -23.37 -13.71
C ASP A 453 -8.70 -24.08 -13.49
N TRP A 454 -9.14 -24.27 -12.25
CA TRP A 454 -10.49 -24.74 -11.96
C TRP A 454 -11.47 -23.57 -11.98
N LEU A 455 -12.48 -23.67 -12.83
CA LEU A 455 -13.64 -22.80 -12.83
C LEU A 455 -14.62 -23.28 -11.76
N TYR A 456 -14.98 -22.40 -10.83
CA TYR A 456 -16.05 -22.62 -9.85
C TYR A 456 -17.32 -21.91 -10.30
N TYR A 457 -18.45 -22.62 -10.26
CA TYR A 457 -19.73 -22.12 -10.73
C TYR A 457 -20.88 -22.77 -9.98
N GLU A 458 -22.02 -22.08 -9.99
CA GLU A 458 -23.21 -22.47 -9.26
C GLU A 458 -24.32 -22.95 -10.19
N LYS A 459 -25.01 -24.01 -9.77
CA LYS A 459 -26.28 -24.46 -10.33
C LYS A 459 -27.36 -24.40 -9.24
N ALA A 460 -28.59 -24.74 -9.60
CA ALA A 460 -29.69 -24.78 -8.63
C ALA A 460 -29.43 -25.74 -7.45
N GLU A 461 -28.67 -26.80 -7.69
CA GLU A 461 -28.39 -27.85 -6.70
C GLU A 461 -27.13 -27.61 -5.86
N GLY A 462 -26.34 -26.56 -6.14
CA GLY A 462 -25.16 -26.23 -5.34
C GLY A 462 -23.95 -25.73 -6.13
N LEU A 463 -22.76 -25.90 -5.55
CA LEU A 463 -21.49 -25.41 -6.09
C LEU A 463 -20.72 -26.52 -6.78
N TYR A 464 -20.20 -26.22 -7.96
CA TYR A 464 -19.45 -27.15 -8.81
C TYR A 464 -18.12 -26.53 -9.20
N ARG A 465 -17.21 -27.39 -9.66
CA ARG A 465 -16.01 -26.98 -10.36
C ARG A 465 -15.75 -27.84 -11.60
N ILE A 466 -15.07 -27.25 -12.58
CA ILE A 466 -14.63 -27.95 -13.79
C ILE A 466 -13.28 -27.41 -14.25
N LYS A 467 -12.48 -28.27 -14.90
CA LYS A 467 -11.22 -27.93 -15.56
C LYS A 467 -11.22 -28.55 -16.95
N GLU A 468 -10.61 -27.89 -17.93
CA GLU A 468 -10.59 -28.39 -19.32
C GLU A 468 -10.00 -29.82 -19.38
N GLY A 469 -10.70 -30.74 -20.04
CA GLY A 469 -10.33 -32.17 -20.11
C GLY A 469 -10.61 -32.98 -18.83
N LYS A 470 -11.27 -32.41 -17.82
CA LYS A 470 -11.70 -33.11 -16.61
C LYS A 470 -13.22 -33.15 -16.52
N SER A 471 -13.74 -34.16 -15.82
CA SER A 471 -15.16 -34.23 -15.49
C SER A 471 -15.54 -33.13 -14.50
N GLU A 472 -16.78 -32.64 -14.61
CA GLU A 472 -17.41 -31.79 -13.61
C GLU A 472 -17.38 -32.47 -12.22
N GLN A 473 -17.13 -31.67 -11.17
CA GLN A 473 -17.12 -32.11 -9.78
C GLN A 473 -18.04 -31.24 -8.95
N ARG A 474 -18.94 -31.86 -8.19
CA ARG A 474 -19.78 -31.18 -7.21
C ARG A 474 -18.98 -30.99 -5.92
N ILE A 475 -18.96 -29.75 -5.41
CA ILE A 475 -18.18 -29.32 -4.24
C ILE A 475 -19.08 -29.11 -3.02
N ILE A 476 -20.26 -28.54 -3.25
CA ILE A 476 -21.30 -28.36 -2.24
C ILE A 476 -22.61 -28.84 -2.86
N ASP A 477 -23.33 -29.72 -2.18
CA ASP A 477 -24.50 -30.46 -2.69
C ASP A 477 -25.85 -29.86 -2.33
N HIS A 478 -25.82 -28.64 -1.81
CA HIS A 478 -26.97 -27.83 -1.47
C HIS A 478 -26.73 -26.39 -1.91
N LYS A 479 -27.82 -25.62 -1.99
CA LYS A 479 -27.77 -24.20 -2.35
C LYS A 479 -27.12 -23.39 -1.23
N VAL A 480 -26.12 -22.58 -1.56
CA VAL A 480 -25.45 -21.68 -0.62
C VAL A 480 -25.89 -20.24 -0.84
N ASN A 481 -26.05 -19.47 0.24
CA ASN A 481 -26.56 -18.09 0.13
C ASN A 481 -25.46 -17.12 -0.32
N LYS A 482 -24.29 -17.21 0.30
CA LYS A 482 -23.10 -16.42 -0.04
C LYS A 482 -21.86 -17.29 0.00
N LYS A 483 -20.85 -16.91 -0.76
CA LYS A 483 -19.59 -17.63 -0.89
C LYS A 483 -18.47 -16.67 -1.27
N ALA A 484 -17.27 -16.93 -0.76
CA ALA A 484 -16.07 -16.17 -1.10
C ALA A 484 -14.86 -17.08 -1.16
N LYS A 485 -13.91 -16.71 -2.03
CA LYS A 485 -12.60 -17.35 -2.13
C LYS A 485 -11.81 -17.08 -0.84
N TYR A 486 -11.22 -18.13 -0.27
CA TYR A 486 -10.35 -18.05 0.92
C TYR A 486 -9.03 -18.78 0.66
N LYS A 487 -7.95 -18.39 1.34
CA LYS A 487 -6.58 -18.87 1.07
C LYS A 487 -6.48 -20.36 0.75
N GLU A 488 -7.14 -21.20 1.55
CA GLU A 488 -7.07 -22.67 1.48
C GLU A 488 -8.42 -23.31 1.11
N GLY A 489 -9.41 -22.53 0.67
CA GLY A 489 -10.73 -23.08 0.36
C GLY A 489 -11.78 -22.03 0.05
N ILE A 490 -13.02 -22.36 0.38
CA ILE A 490 -14.21 -21.56 0.11
C ILE A 490 -14.91 -21.34 1.44
N ILE A 491 -15.15 -20.09 1.81
CA ILE A 491 -16.07 -19.76 2.89
C ILE A 491 -17.45 -19.61 2.28
N TYR A 492 -18.46 -20.23 2.88
CA TYR A 492 -19.84 -20.10 2.44
C TYR A 492 -20.79 -20.00 3.62
N SER A 493 -22.00 -19.49 3.36
CA SER A 493 -23.07 -19.41 4.34
C SER A 493 -24.24 -20.34 4.01
N GLU A 494 -24.68 -21.06 5.03
CA GLU A 494 -25.80 -22.00 5.02
C GLU A 494 -26.49 -21.94 6.39
N ASP A 495 -27.83 -21.86 6.43
CA ASP A 495 -28.64 -21.89 7.67
C ASP A 495 -28.09 -21.02 8.81
N SER A 496 -27.72 -19.79 8.47
CA SER A 496 -27.13 -18.83 9.42
C SER A 496 -25.78 -19.21 10.03
N SER A 497 -25.10 -20.22 9.50
CA SER A 497 -23.73 -20.55 9.89
C SER A 497 -22.77 -20.20 8.75
N LEU A 498 -21.51 -19.95 9.10
CA LEU A 498 -20.41 -19.93 8.15
C LEU A 498 -19.68 -21.27 8.19
N TYR A 499 -19.39 -21.78 7.01
CA TYR A 499 -18.65 -23.00 6.80
C TYR A 499 -17.41 -22.70 5.95
N LYS A 500 -16.41 -23.55 6.11
CA LYS A 500 -15.22 -23.59 5.26
C LYS A 500 -15.17 -24.96 4.62
N VAL A 501 -14.90 -25.02 3.32
CA VAL A 501 -14.64 -26.26 2.60
C VAL A 501 -13.39 -26.10 1.76
N ASN A 502 -12.59 -27.15 1.60
CA ASN A 502 -11.47 -27.12 0.67
C ASN A 502 -11.97 -26.93 -0.78
N TYR A 503 -11.09 -26.48 -1.65
CA TYR A 503 -11.39 -26.29 -3.06
C TYR A 503 -11.87 -27.55 -3.79
N ASP A 504 -11.56 -28.74 -3.27
CA ASP A 504 -12.00 -30.04 -3.79
C ASP A 504 -13.26 -30.60 -3.14
N GLY A 505 -13.91 -29.84 -2.24
CA GLY A 505 -15.10 -30.29 -1.52
C GLY A 505 -14.79 -31.09 -0.26
N SER A 506 -13.51 -31.40 0.00
CA SER A 506 -13.11 -32.11 1.23
C SER A 506 -13.13 -31.18 2.45
N ASN A 507 -13.14 -31.80 3.64
CA ASN A 507 -12.99 -31.11 4.92
C ASN A 507 -13.95 -29.93 5.10
N SER A 508 -15.23 -30.13 4.78
CA SER A 508 -16.24 -29.14 5.13
C SER A 508 -16.40 -29.08 6.65
N GLU A 509 -16.20 -27.90 7.22
CA GLU A 509 -16.31 -27.64 8.65
C GLU A 509 -17.11 -26.37 8.92
N LYS A 510 -17.92 -26.39 9.99
CA LYS A 510 -18.59 -25.19 10.50
C LYS A 510 -17.56 -24.36 11.24
N ILE A 511 -17.31 -23.13 10.78
CA ILE A 511 -16.33 -22.22 11.40
C ILE A 511 -16.98 -21.21 12.34
N LEU A 512 -18.26 -20.90 12.15
CA LEU A 512 -18.97 -19.95 13.01
C LEU A 512 -20.48 -20.15 12.97
N ASP A 513 -21.11 -20.19 14.15
CA ASP A 513 -22.57 -20.16 14.29
C ASP A 513 -23.02 -18.72 14.55
N ILE A 514 -23.60 -18.09 13.52
CA ILE A 514 -24.00 -16.68 13.56
C ILE A 514 -25.51 -16.66 13.32
N LYS A 515 -26.36 -17.06 14.28
CA LYS A 515 -27.83 -16.90 14.16
C LYS A 515 -28.21 -15.59 13.40
N GLU A 516 -28.46 -15.68 12.09
CA GLU A 516 -28.55 -14.64 11.05
C GLU A 516 -27.29 -13.80 10.65
N PRO A 517 -26.32 -14.31 9.85
CA PRO A 517 -25.33 -13.47 9.18
C PRO A 517 -25.94 -12.89 7.90
N MET A 518 -26.01 -11.56 7.80
CA MET A 518 -26.56 -10.91 6.61
C MET A 518 -25.57 -10.93 5.44
N ILE A 519 -24.30 -10.62 5.72
CA ILE A 519 -23.24 -10.46 4.73
C ILE A 519 -21.91 -10.87 5.37
N PHE A 520 -21.02 -11.49 4.61
CA PHE A 520 -19.61 -11.64 4.99
C PHE A 520 -18.70 -11.30 3.81
N GLU A 521 -17.48 -10.87 4.13
CA GLU A 521 -16.40 -10.58 3.19
C GLU A 521 -15.11 -11.23 3.69
N VAL A 522 -14.24 -11.61 2.75
CA VAL A 522 -12.95 -12.23 3.05
C VAL A 522 -11.84 -11.30 2.59
N PHE A 523 -10.94 -10.92 3.52
CA PHE A 523 -9.75 -10.14 3.19
C PHE A 523 -8.52 -10.79 3.83
N GLY A 524 -7.62 -11.28 2.99
CA GLY A 524 -6.45 -12.04 3.43
C GLY A 524 -6.84 -13.31 4.20
N SER A 525 -6.45 -13.38 5.48
CA SER A 525 -6.81 -14.48 6.39
C SER A 525 -8.02 -14.19 7.28
N SER A 526 -8.61 -12.99 7.16
CA SER A 526 -9.68 -12.52 8.03
C SER A 526 -11.04 -12.61 7.35
N ILE A 527 -12.06 -12.91 8.14
CA ILE A 527 -13.47 -12.92 7.72
C ILE A 527 -14.19 -11.81 8.47
N TYR A 528 -14.82 -10.91 7.72
CA TYR A 528 -15.63 -9.82 8.24
C TYR A 528 -17.09 -10.16 8.00
N TYR A 529 -17.96 -9.96 8.99
CA TYR A 529 -19.38 -10.26 8.82
C TYR A 529 -20.26 -9.25 9.54
N LEU A 530 -21.47 -9.08 9.00
CA LEU A 530 -22.52 -8.27 9.61
C LEU A 530 -23.56 -9.20 10.24
N LYS A 531 -23.68 -9.12 11.57
CA LYS A 531 -24.74 -9.76 12.33
C LYS A 531 -25.95 -8.84 12.37
N LYS A 532 -27.14 -9.37 12.08
CA LYS A 532 -28.39 -8.63 12.26
C LYS A 532 -28.60 -8.38 13.77
N LYS A 533 -28.77 -7.12 14.18
CA LYS A 533 -29.14 -6.80 15.57
C LYS A 533 -30.61 -7.17 15.76
N ASN A 534 -30.92 -8.06 16.70
CA ASN A 534 -32.31 -8.30 17.10
C ASN A 534 -32.80 -7.08 17.87
N ARG A 535 -34.00 -6.59 17.51
CA ARG A 535 -34.62 -5.43 18.17
C ARG A 535 -35.06 -5.69 19.61
N GLU A 536 -35.01 -6.94 20.08
CA GLU A 536 -35.46 -7.35 21.41
C GLU A 536 -34.34 -7.41 22.46
N ASP A 537 -33.09 -7.12 22.06
CA ASP A 537 -31.91 -7.10 22.97
C ASP A 537 -31.54 -5.67 23.46
N ASP A 538 -32.41 -4.68 23.24
CA ASP A 538 -32.36 -3.32 23.83
C ASP A 538 -33.55 -3.14 24.80
#